data_AF-J9AT28-F1
#
_entry.id   AF-J9AT28-F1
#
_cell.length_a   1.000
_cell.length_b   1.000
_cell.length_c   1.000
_cell.angle_alpha   90.00
_cell.angle_beta   90.00
_cell.angle_gamma   90.00
#
_symmetry.space_group_name_H-M   'P 1'
#
loop_
_entity.id
_entity.type
_entity.pdbx_description
1 polymer ?
#
loop_
_entity_poly.entity_id
_entity_poly.type
_entity_poly.pdbx_seq_one_letter_code
_entity_poly.pdbx_strand_id
1 'polypeptide(L)'
;MSALVGLITRFTEEAFAALISIVFIIQSFEKLVEISHDAPIIVDPKRVFDSPCVCYLNEPMVLSNNITVRPRIMDIDAEECRQRGGEAFGLQCHFKPDVYMLSILLTFGTFALAYGLNIFRRTHFLNSTARNSISDFGVLIAIIVMTAVSKFIGLDLPVLNIPANFRPTIDRPWLINPLSVDWYVALIAVLPAIFYTILIVMDQQITAVIINRKDNKLRKDFGYHLDLLVIALLIVICGSLGLPFYVAGTVLSVMHVDSLRLQSDTSAPGEKAQFLGVKEQRLTSYREYSVRRYQWSHICSLFWTTAQYS
;
A
#
# COMPACT_ATOMS: atom_id res chain seq x y z
N MET A 1 -5.39 30.77 6.92
CA MET A 1 -5.58 29.46 6.24
C MET A 1 -6.28 29.64 4.89
N SER A 2 -7.52 30.15 4.80
CA SER A 2 -8.21 30.32 3.49
C SER A 2 -7.52 31.28 2.50
N ALA A 3 -6.71 32.23 2.96
CA ALA A 3 -5.94 33.10 2.06
C ALA A 3 -4.75 32.40 1.39
N LEU A 4 -4.21 31.34 2.00
CA LEU A 4 -3.05 30.59 1.48
C LEU A 4 -3.42 29.72 0.27
N VAL A 5 -4.67 29.26 0.23
CA VAL A 5 -5.27 28.53 -0.89
C VAL A 5 -5.25 29.33 -2.20
N GLY A 6 -5.40 30.66 -2.12
CA GLY A 6 -5.34 31.53 -3.30
C GLY A 6 -3.94 31.74 -3.87
N LEU A 7 -2.89 31.28 -3.17
CA LEU A 7 -1.48 31.46 -3.52
C LEU A 7 -0.90 30.25 -4.28
N ILE A 8 -1.62 29.12 -4.30
CA ILE A 8 -1.23 27.92 -5.02
C ILE A 8 -1.53 28.14 -6.52
N THR A 9 -0.47 28.15 -7.33
CA THR A 9 -0.59 28.30 -8.78
C THR A 9 -0.66 26.92 -9.46
N ARG A 10 -1.19 26.89 -10.68
CA ARG A 10 -1.23 25.67 -11.51
C ARG A 10 0.15 25.02 -11.67
N PHE A 11 1.20 25.83 -11.70
CA PHE A 11 2.58 25.34 -11.76
C PHE A 11 2.96 24.54 -10.50
N THR A 12 2.62 25.03 -9.31
CA THR A 12 2.90 24.32 -8.05
C THR A 12 2.09 23.03 -7.92
N GLU A 13 0.87 22.98 -8.47
CA GLU A 13 0.05 21.77 -8.51
C GLU A 13 0.65 20.69 -9.42
N GLU A 14 0.99 21.05 -10.67
CA GLU A 14 1.57 20.11 -11.63
C GLU A 14 2.95 19.61 -11.15
N ALA A 15 3.75 20.47 -10.51
CA ALA A 15 5.02 20.08 -9.89
C ALA A 15 4.82 19.12 -8.71
N PHE A 16 3.85 19.38 -7.83
CA PHE A 16 3.54 18.51 -6.69
C PHE A 16 3.03 17.14 -7.16
N ALA A 17 2.12 17.11 -8.14
CA ALA A 17 1.63 15.86 -8.73
C ALA A 17 2.76 15.04 -9.38
N ALA A 18 3.68 15.70 -10.09
CA ALA A 18 4.85 15.05 -10.67
C ALA A 18 5.79 14.48 -9.59
N LEU A 19 6.06 15.25 -8.53
CA LEU A 19 6.89 14.82 -7.42
C LEU A 19 6.31 13.59 -6.72
N ILE A 20 5.02 13.62 -6.38
CA ILE A 20 4.34 12.49 -5.75
C ILE A 20 4.34 11.26 -6.67
N SER A 21 4.15 11.45 -7.98
CA SER A 21 4.21 10.35 -8.96
C SER A 21 5.60 9.71 -9.00
N ILE A 22 6.67 10.51 -9.00
CA ILE A 22 8.05 10.01 -8.96
C ILE A 22 8.32 9.23 -7.67
N VAL A 23 7.88 9.74 -6.52
CA VAL A 23 8.03 9.05 -5.23
C VAL A 23 7.34 7.68 -5.25
N PHE A 24 6.11 7.60 -5.74
CA PHE A 24 5.40 6.31 -5.84
C PHE A 24 6.09 5.32 -6.79
N ILE A 25 6.65 5.81 -7.90
CA ILE A 25 7.41 4.97 -8.84
C ILE A 25 8.66 4.41 -8.14
N ILE A 26 9.45 5.25 -7.47
CA ILE A 26 10.66 4.83 -6.75
C ILE A 26 10.31 3.80 -5.67
N GLN A 27 9.31 4.07 -4.84
CA GLN A 27 8.86 3.13 -3.79
C GLN A 27 8.42 1.78 -4.37
N SER A 28 7.77 1.78 -5.54
CA SER A 28 7.36 0.53 -6.19
C SER A 28 8.57 -0.31 -6.63
N PHE A 29 9.63 0.34 -7.11
CA PHE A 29 10.90 -0.34 -7.44
C PHE A 29 11.66 -0.80 -6.20
N GLU A 30 11.69 0.00 -5.13
CA GLU A 30 12.30 -0.41 -3.85
C GLU A 30 11.64 -1.68 -3.31
N LYS A 31 10.30 -1.76 -3.36
CA LYS A 31 9.57 -2.98 -2.98
C LYS A 31 9.87 -4.19 -3.86
N LEU A 32 10.13 -3.98 -5.15
CA LEU A 32 10.56 -5.05 -6.03
C LEU A 32 11.98 -5.52 -5.69
N VAL A 33 12.88 -4.60 -5.36
CA VAL A 33 14.26 -4.91 -4.95
C VAL A 33 14.31 -5.59 -3.58
N GLU A 34 13.43 -5.24 -2.64
CA GLU A 34 13.28 -5.92 -1.34
C GLU A 34 13.01 -7.42 -1.52
N ILE A 35 12.15 -7.80 -2.48
CA ILE A 35 11.92 -9.22 -2.83
C ILE A 35 13.18 -9.89 -3.39
N SER A 36 14.06 -9.13 -4.07
CA SER A 36 15.34 -9.65 -4.56
C SER A 36 16.28 -10.02 -3.42
N HIS A 37 16.24 -9.28 -2.31
CA HIS A 37 17.04 -9.58 -1.12
C HIS A 37 16.49 -10.81 -0.38
N ASP A 38 15.17 -10.97 -0.32
CA ASP A 38 14.53 -12.13 0.32
C ASP A 38 14.66 -13.41 -0.52
N ALA A 39 14.68 -13.30 -1.84
CA ALA A 39 14.80 -14.42 -2.79
C ALA A 39 15.85 -14.11 -3.88
N PRO A 40 17.15 -14.25 -3.57
CA PRO A 40 18.21 -13.89 -4.50
C PRO A 40 18.28 -14.83 -5.71
N ILE A 41 18.61 -14.26 -6.88
CA ILE A 41 18.89 -15.05 -8.08
C ILE A 41 20.26 -15.70 -7.92
N ILE A 42 20.30 -17.03 -7.92
CA ILE A 42 21.55 -17.78 -7.86
C ILE A 42 21.94 -18.20 -9.29
N VAL A 43 23.11 -17.75 -9.74
CA VAL A 43 23.64 -18.05 -11.08
C VAL A 43 24.10 -19.50 -11.20
N ASP A 44 24.65 -20.06 -10.10
CA ASP A 44 25.15 -21.43 -10.03
C ASP A 44 24.30 -22.30 -9.07
N PRO A 45 23.30 -23.05 -9.58
CA PRO A 45 22.46 -23.89 -8.73
C PRO A 45 23.25 -24.99 -8.00
N LYS A 46 24.41 -25.39 -8.52
CA LYS A 46 25.26 -26.43 -7.91
C LYS A 46 25.74 -26.08 -6.50
N ARG A 47 26.07 -24.81 -6.23
CA ARG A 47 26.52 -24.37 -4.89
C ARG A 47 25.42 -24.49 -3.83
N VAL A 48 24.16 -24.42 -4.24
CA VAL A 48 23.00 -24.58 -3.36
C VAL A 48 22.84 -26.06 -3.00
N PHE A 49 22.89 -26.94 -3.99
CA PHE A 49 22.80 -28.39 -3.77
C PHE A 49 23.98 -28.96 -2.98
N ASP A 50 25.16 -28.33 -3.07
CA ASP A 50 26.34 -28.71 -2.26
C ASP A 50 26.22 -28.32 -0.77
N SER A 51 25.26 -27.45 -0.40
CA SER A 51 25.05 -26.99 0.98
C SER A 51 23.61 -27.23 1.45
N PRO A 52 23.27 -28.49 1.79
CA PRO A 52 21.91 -28.85 2.18
C PRO A 52 21.47 -28.15 3.46
N CYS A 53 20.16 -27.98 3.60
CA CYS A 53 19.61 -27.35 4.80
C CYS A 53 19.72 -28.31 5.99
N VAL A 54 20.48 -27.92 7.01
CA VAL A 54 20.71 -28.68 8.23
C VAL A 54 20.15 -27.91 9.42
N CYS A 55 19.21 -28.53 10.12
CA CYS A 55 18.64 -28.00 11.36
C CYS A 55 19.35 -28.60 12.58
N TYR A 56 19.87 -27.73 13.46
CA TYR A 56 20.40 -28.11 14.76
C TYR A 56 19.40 -27.72 15.84
N LEU A 57 18.80 -28.70 16.52
CA LEU A 57 17.94 -28.41 17.68
C LEU A 57 18.78 -28.08 18.91
N ASN A 58 18.32 -27.10 19.68
CA ASN A 58 18.96 -26.68 20.92
C ASN A 58 18.67 -27.63 22.09
N GLU A 59 17.56 -28.38 22.04
CA GLU A 59 17.25 -29.39 23.05
C GLU A 59 18.09 -30.67 22.84
N PRO A 60 18.95 -31.06 23.79
CA PRO A 60 19.71 -32.30 23.70
C PRO A 60 18.78 -33.49 23.96
N MET A 61 18.78 -34.48 23.07
CA MET A 61 18.17 -35.77 23.38
C MET A 61 19.16 -36.58 24.23
N VAL A 62 18.70 -37.08 25.38
CA VAL A 62 19.47 -37.99 26.24
C VAL A 62 19.25 -39.41 25.72
N LEU A 63 20.27 -39.98 25.07
CA LEU A 63 20.26 -41.40 24.71
C LEU A 63 20.51 -42.24 25.98
N SER A 64 19.97 -43.47 26.03
CA SER A 64 20.00 -44.42 27.18
C SER A 64 21.34 -44.60 27.92
N ASN A 65 22.45 -44.12 27.37
CA ASN A 65 23.81 -44.20 27.92
C ASN A 65 24.37 -42.84 28.43
N ASN A 66 23.52 -41.84 28.70
CA ASN A 66 23.94 -40.51 29.22
C ASN A 66 24.82 -39.70 28.24
N ILE A 67 24.75 -40.01 26.94
CA ILE A 67 25.41 -39.25 25.87
C ILE A 67 24.44 -38.15 25.41
N THR A 68 24.82 -36.89 25.58
CA THR A 68 24.08 -35.73 25.07
C THR A 68 24.38 -35.57 23.58
N VAL A 69 23.42 -35.86 22.71
CA VAL A 69 23.55 -35.64 21.27
C VAL A 69 22.56 -34.56 20.85
N ARG A 70 23.05 -33.55 20.10
CA ARG A 70 22.15 -32.61 19.42
C ARG A 70 21.60 -33.30 18.18
N PRO A 71 20.27 -33.50 18.07
CA PRO A 71 19.71 -34.12 16.88
C PRO A 71 19.90 -33.19 15.68
N ARG A 72 20.39 -33.77 14.59
CA ARG A 72 20.56 -33.11 13.30
C ARG A 72 19.46 -33.62 12.36
N ILE A 73 18.64 -32.71 11.84
CA ILE A 73 17.64 -33.02 10.82
C ILE A 73 18.12 -32.44 9.49
N MET A 74 18.04 -33.24 8.43
CA MET A 74 18.33 -32.82 7.06
C MET A 74 17.02 -32.67 6.28
N ASP A 75 17.03 -31.84 5.24
CA ASP A 75 15.90 -31.62 4.31
C ASP A 75 14.61 -31.09 4.99
N ILE A 76 14.77 -30.19 5.97
CA ILE A 76 13.65 -29.50 6.63
C ILE A 76 13.65 -28.01 6.29
N ASP A 77 12.47 -27.40 6.19
CA ASP A 77 12.35 -25.97 5.91
C ASP A 77 12.86 -25.13 7.10
N ALA A 78 13.42 -23.95 6.80
CA ALA A 78 14.02 -23.07 7.81
C ALA A 78 13.00 -22.63 8.86
N GLU A 79 11.77 -22.40 8.44
CA GLU A 79 10.68 -21.97 9.32
C GLU A 79 10.21 -23.11 10.24
N GLU A 80 10.15 -24.33 9.74
CA GLU A 80 9.81 -25.50 10.54
C GLU A 80 10.92 -25.82 11.57
N CYS A 81 12.20 -25.63 11.21
CA CYS A 81 13.32 -25.73 12.16
C CYS A 81 13.21 -24.70 13.30
N ARG A 82 12.82 -23.46 12.96
CA ARG A 82 12.66 -22.38 13.93
C ARG A 82 11.49 -22.64 14.88
N GLN A 83 10.38 -23.18 14.38
CA GLN A 83 9.24 -23.61 15.22
C GLN A 83 9.61 -24.70 16.22
N ARG A 84 10.56 -25.57 15.87
CA ARG A 84 11.10 -26.62 16.76
C ARG A 84 12.20 -26.13 17.70
N GLY A 85 12.49 -24.83 17.75
CA GLY A 85 13.49 -24.25 18.63
C GLY A 85 14.94 -24.52 18.21
N GLY A 86 15.18 -24.81 16.93
CA GLY A 86 16.50 -25.04 16.35
C GLY A 86 17.01 -23.88 15.48
N GLU A 87 18.30 -23.94 15.16
CA GLU A 87 18.95 -23.04 14.19
C GLU A 87 19.23 -23.79 12.88
N ALA A 88 18.76 -23.22 11.76
CA ALA A 88 18.96 -23.77 10.42
C ALA A 88 20.22 -23.19 9.77
N PHE A 89 21.07 -24.06 9.21
CA PHE A 89 22.29 -23.70 8.51
C PHE A 89 22.32 -24.33 7.11
N GLY A 90 22.68 -23.54 6.10
CA GLY A 90 22.81 -23.97 4.70
C GLY A 90 22.21 -22.96 3.75
N LEU A 91 22.76 -22.82 2.53
CA LEU A 91 22.20 -21.90 1.53
C LEU A 91 20.85 -22.40 0.99
N GLN A 92 20.61 -23.71 1.01
CA GLN A 92 19.34 -24.30 0.59
C GLN A 92 18.17 -23.93 1.51
N CYS A 93 18.40 -23.58 2.78
CA CYS A 93 17.36 -23.18 3.74
C CYS A 93 16.64 -21.87 3.34
N HIS A 94 17.33 -20.98 2.64
CA HIS A 94 16.79 -19.67 2.23
C HIS A 94 16.55 -19.60 0.72
N PHE A 95 16.79 -20.69 0.00
CA PHE A 95 16.70 -20.68 -1.45
C PHE A 95 15.27 -20.90 -1.92
N LYS A 96 14.68 -19.86 -2.52
CA LYS A 96 13.40 -19.95 -3.23
C LYS A 96 13.65 -19.78 -4.73
N PRO A 97 13.55 -20.86 -5.53
CA PRO A 97 13.80 -20.77 -6.97
C PRO A 97 12.71 -19.93 -7.66
N ASP A 98 13.12 -19.11 -8.63
CA ASP A 98 12.28 -18.39 -9.60
C ASP A 98 11.22 -17.41 -9.06
N VAL A 99 11.08 -17.27 -7.74
CA VAL A 99 10.11 -16.37 -7.07
C VAL A 99 10.33 -14.92 -7.47
N TYR A 100 11.58 -14.45 -7.50
CA TYR A 100 11.90 -13.07 -7.87
C TYR A 100 11.63 -12.79 -9.37
N MET A 101 12.03 -13.70 -10.26
CA MET A 101 11.78 -13.55 -11.70
C MET A 101 10.30 -13.55 -12.02
N LEU A 102 9.51 -14.41 -11.36
CA LEU A 102 8.06 -14.42 -11.49
C LEU A 102 7.44 -13.14 -10.92
N SER A 103 7.95 -12.62 -9.81
CA SER A 103 7.47 -11.34 -9.22
C SER A 103 7.68 -10.16 -10.17
N ILE A 104 8.82 -10.10 -10.86
CA ILE A 104 9.07 -9.13 -11.94
C ILE A 104 8.06 -9.30 -13.07
N LEU A 105 7.88 -10.53 -13.56
CA LEU A 105 6.96 -10.83 -14.66
C LEU A 105 5.52 -10.41 -14.33
N LEU A 106 5.05 -10.72 -13.11
CA LEU A 106 3.71 -10.36 -12.64
C LEU A 106 3.56 -8.84 -12.50
N THR A 107 4.58 -8.13 -12.01
CA THR A 107 4.56 -6.67 -11.85
C THR A 107 4.45 -5.97 -13.20
N PHE A 108 5.38 -6.24 -14.12
CA PHE A 108 5.37 -5.64 -15.45
C PHE A 108 4.18 -6.10 -16.29
N GLY A 109 3.77 -7.35 -16.16
CA GLY A 109 2.61 -7.86 -16.87
C GLY A 109 1.31 -7.24 -16.36
N THR A 110 1.15 -7.02 -15.05
CA THR A 110 -0.03 -6.32 -14.50
C THR A 110 -0.07 -4.88 -15.01
N PHE A 111 1.07 -4.19 -15.02
CA PHE A 111 1.19 -2.83 -15.57
C PHE A 111 0.87 -2.80 -17.07
N ALA A 112 1.45 -3.70 -17.87
CA ALA A 112 1.23 -3.77 -19.31
C ALA A 112 -0.24 -4.09 -19.65
N LEU A 113 -0.88 -4.99 -18.90
CA LEU A 113 -2.28 -5.34 -19.11
C LEU A 113 -3.20 -4.17 -18.71
N ALA A 114 -2.97 -3.55 -17.56
CA ALA A 114 -3.74 -2.37 -17.13
C ALA A 114 -3.57 -1.20 -18.12
N TYR A 115 -2.35 -0.94 -18.58
CA TYR A 115 -2.05 0.08 -19.59
C TYR A 115 -2.70 -0.24 -20.94
N GLY A 116 -2.65 -1.51 -21.38
CA GLY A 116 -3.29 -1.98 -22.59
C GLY A 116 -4.82 -1.82 -22.57
N LEU A 117 -5.48 -2.19 -21.46
CA LEU A 117 -6.92 -1.97 -21.26
C LEU A 117 -7.27 -0.48 -21.18
N ASN A 118 -6.35 0.38 -20.75
CA ASN A 118 -6.55 1.82 -20.80
C ASN A 118 -6.42 2.38 -22.23
N ILE A 119 -5.43 1.94 -23.01
CA ILE A 119 -5.31 2.28 -24.44
C ILE A 119 -6.54 1.83 -25.22
N PHE A 120 -7.09 0.67 -24.87
CA PHE A 120 -8.27 0.11 -25.51
C PHE A 120 -9.46 1.08 -25.51
N ARG A 121 -9.55 2.00 -24.53
CA ARG A 121 -10.52 3.10 -24.49
C ARG A 121 -10.56 3.98 -25.74
N ARG A 122 -9.44 4.10 -26.45
CA ARG A 122 -9.30 4.95 -27.65
C ARG A 122 -9.51 4.19 -28.96
N THR A 123 -9.63 2.86 -28.90
CA THR A 123 -9.76 2.02 -30.09
C THR A 123 -11.19 2.03 -30.63
N HIS A 124 -11.35 1.83 -31.94
CA HIS A 124 -12.65 1.84 -32.63
C HIS A 124 -13.32 0.46 -32.70
N PHE A 125 -12.69 -0.60 -32.18
CA PHE A 125 -13.11 -1.98 -32.44
C PHE A 125 -14.39 -2.44 -31.71
N LEU A 126 -14.82 -1.77 -30.62
CA LEU A 126 -16.01 -2.14 -29.84
C LEU A 126 -16.98 -0.98 -29.62
N ASN A 127 -18.24 -1.32 -29.29
CA ASN A 127 -19.28 -0.37 -28.87
C ASN A 127 -18.80 0.52 -27.71
N SER A 128 -19.18 1.79 -27.74
CA SER A 128 -18.73 2.83 -26.79
C SER A 128 -18.94 2.44 -25.32
N THR A 129 -20.09 1.87 -24.99
CA THR A 129 -20.44 1.45 -23.61
C THR A 129 -19.54 0.32 -23.10
N ALA A 130 -19.27 -0.69 -23.94
CA ALA A 130 -18.44 -1.82 -23.56
C ALA A 130 -16.97 -1.40 -23.40
N ARG A 131 -16.47 -0.58 -24.32
CA ARG A 131 -15.11 -0.03 -24.28
C ARG A 131 -14.85 0.83 -23.03
N ASN A 132 -15.81 1.69 -22.66
CA ASN A 132 -15.70 2.51 -21.47
C ASN A 132 -15.73 1.64 -20.20
N SER A 133 -16.66 0.67 -20.13
CA SER A 133 -16.75 -0.25 -18.98
C SER A 133 -15.47 -1.07 -18.78
N ILE A 134 -14.91 -1.66 -19.84
CA ILE A 134 -13.68 -2.47 -19.77
C ILE A 134 -12.50 -1.60 -19.30
N SER A 135 -12.43 -0.37 -19.77
CA SER A 135 -11.33 0.51 -19.43
C SER A 135 -11.42 1.04 -17.99
N ASP A 136 -12.61 1.34 -17.49
CA ASP A 136 -12.81 1.80 -16.10
C ASP A 136 -12.52 0.68 -15.08
N PHE A 137 -12.83 -0.58 -15.41
CA PHE A 137 -12.46 -1.74 -14.60
C PHE A 137 -11.08 -2.33 -14.94
N GLY A 138 -10.31 -1.70 -15.84
CA GLY A 138 -9.10 -2.30 -16.41
C GLY A 138 -8.04 -2.67 -15.37
N VAL A 139 -7.82 -1.81 -14.37
CA VAL A 139 -6.87 -2.08 -13.28
C VAL A 139 -7.33 -3.28 -12.44
N LEU A 140 -8.63 -3.37 -12.11
CA LEU A 140 -9.19 -4.47 -11.34
C LEU A 140 -9.09 -5.80 -12.10
N ILE A 141 -9.43 -5.79 -13.39
CA ILE A 141 -9.32 -6.96 -14.27
C ILE A 141 -7.86 -7.43 -14.34
N ALA A 142 -6.90 -6.52 -14.46
CA ALA A 142 -5.48 -6.86 -14.49
C ALA A 142 -5.00 -7.55 -13.20
N ILE A 143 -5.40 -7.03 -12.04
CA ILE A 143 -5.07 -7.65 -10.75
C ILE A 143 -5.66 -9.07 -10.66
N ILE A 144 -6.93 -9.25 -11.05
CA ILE A 144 -7.59 -10.57 -11.00
C ILE A 144 -6.90 -11.57 -11.94
N VAL A 145 -6.64 -11.17 -13.18
CA VAL A 145 -6.00 -12.03 -14.19
C VAL A 145 -4.60 -12.43 -13.75
N MET A 146 -3.78 -11.50 -13.28
CA MET A 146 -2.41 -11.82 -12.86
C MET A 146 -2.34 -12.60 -11.55
N THR A 147 -3.27 -12.37 -10.63
CA THR A 147 -3.41 -13.22 -9.43
C THR A 147 -3.83 -14.65 -9.80
N ALA A 148 -4.73 -14.80 -10.78
CA ALA A 148 -5.11 -16.13 -11.27
C ALA A 148 -3.90 -16.84 -11.91
N VAL A 149 -3.14 -16.16 -12.79
CA VAL A 149 -1.91 -16.70 -13.39
C VAL A 149 -0.91 -17.14 -12.33
N SER A 150 -0.67 -16.31 -11.32
CA SER A 150 0.18 -16.64 -10.17
C SER A 150 -0.26 -17.94 -9.49
N LYS A 151 -1.57 -18.10 -9.23
CA LYS A 151 -2.12 -19.31 -8.62
C LYS A 151 -2.03 -20.54 -9.53
N PHE A 152 -2.16 -20.38 -10.85
CA PHE A 152 -2.00 -21.48 -11.81
C PHE A 152 -0.56 -22.00 -11.87
N ILE A 153 0.43 -21.13 -11.69
CA ILE A 153 1.85 -21.53 -11.67
C ILE A 153 2.21 -22.22 -10.33
N GLY A 154 1.54 -21.85 -9.23
CA GLY A 154 1.66 -22.55 -7.95
C GLY A 154 2.98 -22.32 -7.20
N LEU A 155 3.66 -21.20 -7.47
CA LEU A 155 4.87 -20.78 -6.74
C LEU A 155 4.50 -19.99 -5.47
N ASP A 156 5.23 -20.23 -4.38
CA ASP A 156 5.08 -19.53 -3.10
C ASP A 156 5.65 -18.11 -3.16
N LEU A 157 4.87 -17.22 -3.79
CA LEU A 157 5.15 -15.79 -3.82
C LEU A 157 4.83 -15.14 -2.47
N PRO A 158 5.52 -14.05 -2.09
CA PRO A 158 5.15 -13.27 -0.93
C PRO A 158 3.78 -12.63 -1.14
N VAL A 159 2.73 -13.26 -0.59
CA VAL A 159 1.37 -12.74 -0.62
C VAL A 159 1.13 -11.78 0.54
N LEU A 160 0.13 -10.92 0.38
CA LEU A 160 -0.30 -10.03 1.44
C LEU A 160 -0.79 -10.86 2.64
N ASN A 161 -0.01 -10.88 3.71
CA ASN A 161 -0.39 -11.55 4.95
C ASN A 161 -1.43 -10.69 5.70
N ILE A 162 -2.65 -11.22 5.83
CA ILE A 162 -3.75 -10.56 6.52
C ILE A 162 -3.96 -11.31 7.83
N PRO A 163 -3.71 -10.68 8.99
CA PRO A 163 -3.99 -11.33 10.27
C PRO A 163 -5.50 -11.60 10.40
N ALA A 164 -5.87 -12.82 10.75
CA ALA A 164 -7.28 -13.22 10.91
C ALA A 164 -7.97 -12.52 12.10
N ASN A 165 -7.20 -12.08 13.09
CA ASN A 165 -7.71 -11.42 14.29
C ASN A 165 -7.23 -9.97 14.35
N PHE A 166 -8.15 -9.05 14.66
CA PHE A 166 -7.82 -7.66 14.96
C PHE A 166 -7.14 -7.59 16.33
N ARG A 167 -5.82 -7.50 16.33
CA ARG A 167 -5.01 -7.26 17.52
C ARG A 167 -4.14 -6.02 17.34
N PRO A 168 -3.89 -5.24 18.41
CA PRO A 168 -2.89 -4.20 18.36
C PRO A 168 -1.50 -4.80 18.06
N THR A 169 -0.62 -4.01 17.43
CA THR A 169 0.74 -4.44 17.03
C THR A 169 1.60 -4.91 18.20
N ILE A 170 1.27 -4.43 19.40
CA ILE A 170 1.89 -4.80 20.68
C ILE A 170 0.75 -5.28 21.58
N ASP A 171 1.00 -6.21 22.51
CA ASP A 171 0.05 -6.66 23.53
C ASP A 171 -0.31 -5.52 24.50
N ARG A 172 -1.16 -4.60 24.04
CA ARG A 172 -1.58 -3.39 24.76
C ARG A 172 -3.11 -3.24 24.74
N PRO A 173 -3.71 -2.58 25.74
CA PRO A 173 -5.11 -2.19 25.68
C PRO A 173 -5.35 -1.17 24.54
N TRP A 174 -6.56 -1.19 23.97
CA TRP A 174 -6.94 -0.29 22.87
C TRP A 174 -6.96 1.19 23.27
N LEU A 175 -7.34 1.51 24.51
CA LEU A 175 -7.34 2.88 25.01
C LEU A 175 -6.00 3.16 25.71
N ILE A 176 -5.29 4.17 25.22
CA ILE A 176 -4.05 4.63 25.85
C ILE A 176 -4.41 5.62 26.95
N ASN A 177 -3.91 5.40 28.17
CA ASN A 177 -4.06 6.35 29.25
C ASN A 177 -3.05 7.51 29.08
N PRO A 178 -3.48 8.75 28.77
CA PRO A 178 -2.55 9.86 28.59
C PRO A 178 -1.92 10.33 29.91
N LEU A 179 -2.46 9.92 31.05
CA LEU A 179 -2.05 10.33 32.40
C LEU A 179 -0.94 9.46 33.00
N SER A 180 -0.58 8.34 32.37
CA SER A 180 0.49 7.45 32.86
C SER A 180 1.89 7.88 32.44
N VAL A 181 2.02 9.03 31.78
CA VAL A 181 3.26 9.55 31.21
C VAL A 181 3.75 10.71 32.05
N ASP A 182 5.07 10.79 32.26
CA ASP A 182 5.68 11.90 32.99
C ASP A 182 5.42 13.26 32.32
N TRP A 183 5.20 14.29 33.13
CA TRP A 183 4.83 15.63 32.68
C TRP A 183 5.85 16.27 31.72
N TYR A 184 7.14 15.94 31.85
CA TYR A 184 8.20 16.48 30.99
C TYR A 184 8.14 15.92 29.57
N VAL A 185 7.70 14.66 29.41
CA VAL A 185 7.50 14.04 28.09
C VAL A 185 6.33 14.71 27.37
N ALA A 186 5.27 15.06 28.09
CA ALA A 186 4.13 15.79 27.52
C ALA A 186 4.55 17.17 26.99
N LEU A 187 5.50 17.85 27.65
CA LEU A 187 6.02 19.14 27.19
C LEU A 187 6.88 18.99 25.93
N ILE A 188 7.75 17.98 25.87
CA ILE A 188 8.58 17.69 24.69
C ILE A 188 7.70 17.33 23.48
N ALA A 189 6.59 16.63 23.69
CA ALA A 189 5.66 16.22 22.64
C ALA A 189 4.91 17.39 21.95
N VAL A 190 4.89 18.59 22.55
CA VAL A 190 4.27 19.78 21.94
C VAL A 190 4.98 20.19 20.65
N LEU A 191 6.32 20.10 20.62
CA LEU A 191 7.12 20.49 19.46
C LEU A 191 6.81 19.64 18.20
N PRO A 192 6.87 18.29 18.25
CA PRO A 192 6.46 17.48 17.11
C PRO A 192 4.97 17.62 16.79
N ALA A 193 4.10 17.83 17.80
CA ALA A 193 2.67 18.05 17.55
C ALA A 193 2.38 19.31 16.71
N ILE A 194 3.11 20.40 16.95
CA ILE A 194 3.00 21.62 16.13
C ILE A 194 3.45 21.33 14.69
N PHE A 195 4.57 20.62 14.52
CA PHE A 195 5.08 20.25 13.20
C PHE A 195 4.07 19.36 12.43
N TYR A 196 3.50 18.34 13.08
CA TYR A 196 2.46 17.50 12.49
C TYR A 196 1.20 18.28 12.14
N THR A 197 0.78 19.22 12.98
CA THR A 197 -0.38 20.07 12.70
C THR A 197 -0.16 20.89 11.43
N ILE A 198 1.05 21.45 11.24
CA ILE A 198 1.38 22.19 10.02
C ILE A 198 1.34 21.27 8.79
N LEU A 199 1.95 20.08 8.86
CA LEU A 199 1.94 19.11 7.76
C LEU A 199 0.52 18.70 7.36
N ILE A 200 -0.31 18.31 8.33
CA ILE A 200 -1.68 17.86 8.08
C ILE A 200 -2.52 18.96 7.46
N VAL A 201 -2.40 20.19 7.97
CA VAL A 201 -3.16 21.30 7.39
C VAL A 201 -2.68 21.62 5.98
N MET A 202 -1.38 21.60 5.71
CA MET A 202 -0.86 21.84 4.36
C MET A 202 -1.34 20.79 3.37
N ASP A 203 -1.25 19.50 3.71
CA ASP A 203 -1.74 18.41 2.87
C ASP A 203 -3.25 18.51 2.64
N GLN A 204 -4.02 18.86 3.68
CA GLN A 204 -5.47 19.03 3.54
C GLN A 204 -5.84 20.20 2.62
N GLN A 205 -5.12 21.32 2.70
CA GLN A 205 -5.38 22.47 1.84
C GLN A 205 -5.03 22.16 0.38
N ILE A 206 -3.88 21.52 0.12
CA ILE A 206 -3.48 21.15 -1.25
C ILE A 206 -4.48 20.17 -1.87
N THR A 207 -4.82 19.09 -1.15
CA THR A 207 -5.79 18.08 -1.62
C THR A 207 -7.16 18.70 -1.92
N ALA A 208 -7.68 19.52 -1.00
CA ALA A 208 -8.97 20.14 -1.16
C ALA A 208 -9.01 21.10 -2.36
N VAL A 209 -7.93 21.86 -2.61
CA VAL A 209 -7.85 22.79 -3.75
C VAL A 209 -7.82 22.05 -5.10
N ILE A 210 -7.06 20.97 -5.19
CA ILE A 210 -6.95 20.15 -6.41
C ILE A 210 -8.30 19.54 -6.78
N ILE A 211 -9.03 19.03 -5.78
CA ILE A 211 -10.35 18.41 -6.00
C ILE A 211 -11.39 19.47 -6.38
N ASN A 212 -11.39 20.59 -5.65
CA ASN A 212 -12.36 21.69 -5.82
C ASN A 212 -12.05 22.63 -6.99
N ARG A 213 -11.18 22.22 -7.92
CA ARG A 213 -10.83 23.01 -9.09
C ARG A 213 -12.07 23.26 -9.96
N LYS A 214 -12.21 24.50 -10.46
CA LYS A 214 -13.33 24.91 -11.33
C LYS A 214 -13.45 24.02 -12.58
N ASP A 215 -12.34 23.46 -13.04
CA ASP A 215 -12.29 22.51 -14.15
C ASP A 215 -13.14 21.26 -13.92
N ASN A 216 -13.30 20.81 -12.67
CA ASN A 216 -14.10 19.63 -12.35
C ASN A 216 -15.62 19.92 -12.35
N LYS A 217 -16.04 21.18 -12.51
CA LYS A 217 -17.46 21.62 -12.59
C LYS A 217 -18.34 21.00 -11.49
N LEU A 218 -17.85 21.01 -10.25
CA LEU A 218 -18.60 20.56 -9.08
C LEU A 218 -19.83 21.45 -8.84
N ARG A 219 -20.94 20.87 -8.39
CA ARG A 219 -22.22 21.58 -8.21
C ARG A 219 -22.45 22.05 -6.79
N LYS A 220 -21.84 21.40 -5.79
CA LYS A 220 -21.99 21.78 -4.38
C LYS A 220 -20.92 22.78 -3.94
N ASP A 221 -21.30 23.64 -3.00
CA ASP A 221 -20.41 24.62 -2.38
C ASP A 221 -19.31 23.98 -1.52
N PHE A 222 -18.26 24.77 -1.26
CA PHE A 222 -17.04 24.32 -0.62
C PHE A 222 -17.16 24.13 0.90
N GLY A 223 -16.52 23.09 1.43
CA GLY A 223 -16.58 22.71 2.85
C GLY A 223 -15.22 22.71 3.59
N TYR A 224 -14.28 23.60 3.24
CA TYR A 224 -12.90 23.55 3.77
C TYR A 224 -12.79 23.56 5.30
N HIS A 225 -13.63 24.35 5.98
CA HIS A 225 -13.60 24.45 7.44
C HIS A 225 -14.20 23.21 8.12
N LEU A 226 -15.25 22.65 7.55
CA LEU A 226 -15.89 21.44 8.06
C LEU A 226 -14.92 20.25 7.95
N ASP A 227 -14.21 20.16 6.84
CA ASP A 227 -13.24 19.11 6.54
C ASP A 227 -12.06 19.14 7.54
N LEU A 228 -11.54 20.34 7.82
CA LEU A 228 -10.50 20.53 8.84
C LEU A 228 -10.98 20.14 10.25
N LEU A 229 -12.23 20.46 10.61
CA LEU A 229 -12.81 20.09 11.90
C LEU A 229 -12.99 18.57 12.03
N VAL A 230 -13.45 17.90 10.98
CA VAL A 230 -13.62 16.44 10.96
C VAL A 230 -12.27 15.74 11.12
N ILE A 231 -11.23 16.19 10.42
CA ILE A 231 -9.88 15.62 10.55
C ILE A 231 -9.32 15.85 11.95
N ALA A 232 -9.48 17.05 12.51
CA ALA A 232 -9.04 17.34 13.88
C ALA A 232 -9.70 16.40 14.91
N LEU A 233 -11.01 16.16 14.79
CA LEU A 233 -11.74 15.24 15.65
C LEU A 233 -11.26 13.79 15.48
N LEU A 234 -11.00 13.35 14.24
CA LEU A 234 -10.48 12.02 13.95
C LEU A 234 -9.08 11.81 14.53
N ILE A 235 -8.21 12.83 14.50
CA ILE A 235 -6.86 12.75 15.10
C ILE A 235 -6.96 12.56 16.61
N VAL A 236 -7.88 13.23 17.30
CA VAL A 236 -8.09 13.04 18.75
C VAL A 236 -8.55 11.61 19.04
N ILE A 237 -9.49 11.09 18.25
CA ILE A 237 -9.96 9.70 18.40
C ILE A 237 -8.83 8.70 18.13
N CYS A 238 -8.11 8.82 17.01
CA CYS A 238 -7.00 7.93 16.67
C CYS A 238 -5.87 8.01 17.70
N GLY A 239 -5.54 9.21 18.18
CA GLY A 239 -4.56 9.44 19.23
C GLY A 239 -4.92 8.73 20.54
N SER A 240 -6.18 8.80 20.96
CA SER A 240 -6.66 8.08 22.16
C SER A 240 -6.60 6.55 22.02
N LEU A 241 -6.78 6.04 20.80
CA LEU A 241 -6.74 4.61 20.47
C LEU A 241 -5.33 4.09 20.12
N GLY A 242 -4.34 4.98 20.07
CA GLY A 242 -2.99 4.66 19.59
C GLY A 242 -2.93 4.22 18.12
N LEU A 243 -3.96 4.56 17.35
CA LEU A 243 -4.01 4.29 15.93
C LEU A 243 -3.17 5.33 15.19
N PRO A 244 -2.55 4.96 14.06
CA PRO A 244 -1.87 5.94 13.22
C PRO A 244 -2.86 7.02 12.76
N PHE A 245 -2.37 8.26 12.69
CA PHE A 245 -3.18 9.37 12.20
C PHE A 245 -3.46 9.23 10.71
N TYR A 246 -4.59 9.78 10.29
CA TYR A 246 -5.05 9.72 8.91
C TYR A 246 -4.77 11.05 8.20
N VAL A 247 -4.24 10.97 6.97
CA VAL A 247 -4.01 12.12 6.10
C VAL A 247 -4.74 11.88 4.77
N ALA A 248 -5.32 12.94 4.20
CA ALA A 248 -5.98 12.85 2.90
C ALA A 248 -4.97 12.54 1.79
N GLY A 249 -5.23 11.50 1.01
CA GLY A 249 -4.38 11.10 -0.11
C GLY A 249 -4.71 11.86 -1.40
N THR A 250 -3.80 12.71 -1.88
CA THR A 250 -4.00 13.53 -3.09
C THR A 250 -4.22 12.70 -4.34
N VAL A 251 -3.28 11.81 -4.69
CA VAL A 251 -3.36 10.99 -5.92
C VAL A 251 -4.62 10.13 -5.92
N LEU A 252 -4.94 9.54 -4.78
CA LEU A 252 -6.09 8.68 -4.64
C LEU A 252 -7.41 9.43 -4.82
N SER A 253 -7.50 10.63 -4.25
CA SER A 253 -8.68 11.48 -4.40
C SER A 253 -8.84 11.95 -5.85
N VAL A 254 -7.75 12.28 -6.54
CA VAL A 254 -7.76 12.63 -7.96
C VAL A 254 -8.23 11.45 -8.82
N MET A 255 -7.71 10.25 -8.59
CA MET A 255 -8.13 9.03 -9.30
C MET A 255 -9.61 8.71 -9.06
N HIS A 256 -10.09 8.89 -7.83
CA HIS A 256 -11.51 8.71 -7.50
C HIS A 256 -12.39 9.71 -8.26
N VAL A 257 -12.02 11.00 -8.26
CA VAL A 257 -12.74 12.04 -9.01
C VAL A 257 -12.72 11.75 -10.52
N ASP A 258 -11.59 11.29 -11.05
CA ASP A 258 -11.45 10.93 -12.47
C ASP A 258 -12.38 9.77 -12.86
N SER A 259 -12.52 8.76 -12.00
CA SER A 259 -13.46 7.64 -12.20
C SER A 259 -14.94 8.05 -12.18
N LEU A 260 -15.26 9.22 -11.59
CA LEU A 260 -16.61 9.77 -11.49
C LEU A 260 -16.91 10.85 -12.54
N ARG A 261 -16.00 11.07 -13.49
CA ARG A 261 -16.18 12.04 -14.57
C ARG A 261 -17.25 11.56 -15.55
N LEU A 262 -18.25 12.41 -15.77
CA LEU A 262 -19.28 12.21 -16.78
C LEU A 262 -18.85 12.88 -18.09
N GLN A 263 -18.81 12.07 -19.13
CA GLN A 263 -18.63 12.52 -20.51
C GLN A 263 -20.00 12.55 -21.21
N SER A 264 -20.16 13.43 -22.19
CA SER A 264 -21.42 13.55 -22.94
C SER A 264 -21.73 12.29 -23.74
N ASP A 265 -22.91 11.71 -23.52
CA ASP A 265 -23.42 10.54 -24.25
C ASP A 265 -23.80 10.86 -25.71
N THR A 266 -24.02 12.14 -26.03
CA THR A 266 -24.52 12.60 -27.34
C THR A 266 -23.44 13.39 -28.08
N SER A 267 -22.46 12.69 -28.63
CA SER A 267 -21.57 13.27 -29.65
C SER A 267 -22.06 12.83 -31.02
N ALA A 268 -22.35 13.78 -31.90
CA ALA A 268 -22.47 13.48 -33.32
C ALA A 268 -21.17 12.80 -33.80
N PRO A 269 -21.23 11.84 -34.75
CA PRO A 269 -20.05 11.12 -35.20
C PRO A 269 -18.96 12.10 -35.68
N GLY A 270 -17.84 12.17 -34.95
CA GLY A 270 -16.71 13.08 -35.23
C GLY A 270 -16.45 14.16 -34.17
N GLU A 271 -17.37 14.41 -33.23
CA GLU A 271 -17.14 15.36 -32.14
C GLU A 271 -16.48 14.67 -30.92
N LYS A 272 -15.49 15.34 -30.30
CA LYS A 272 -14.86 14.83 -29.07
C LYS A 272 -15.86 14.91 -27.93
N ALA A 273 -15.97 13.84 -27.13
CA ALA A 273 -16.86 13.80 -25.97
C ALA A 273 -16.59 15.01 -25.06
N GLN A 274 -17.63 15.79 -24.77
CA GLN A 274 -17.54 16.98 -23.94
C GLN A 274 -17.64 16.61 -22.46
N PHE A 275 -16.81 17.22 -21.64
CA PHE A 275 -16.82 17.03 -20.19
C PHE A 275 -18.01 17.78 -19.55
N LEU A 276 -19.01 17.02 -19.07
CA LEU A 276 -20.24 17.55 -18.47
C LEU A 276 -20.07 17.92 -16.99
N GLY A 277 -19.26 17.16 -16.26
CA GLY A 277 -18.99 17.36 -14.83
C GLY A 277 -18.70 16.05 -14.09
N VAL A 278 -18.65 16.09 -12.76
CA VAL A 278 -18.41 14.91 -11.91
C VAL A 278 -19.69 14.50 -11.20
N LYS A 279 -19.96 13.19 -11.14
CA LYS A 279 -21.08 12.66 -10.35
C LYS A 279 -20.69 12.62 -8.86
N GLU A 280 -21.22 13.54 -8.08
CA GLU A 280 -20.94 13.58 -6.63
C GLU A 280 -21.72 12.50 -5.86
N GLN A 281 -21.01 11.52 -5.29
CA GLN A 281 -21.59 10.43 -4.51
C GLN A 281 -20.95 10.34 -3.12
N ARG A 282 -21.77 10.11 -2.08
CA ARG A 282 -21.28 9.91 -0.70
C ARG A 282 -20.97 8.44 -0.36
N LEU A 283 -21.63 7.51 -1.02
CA LEU A 283 -21.57 6.07 -0.74
C LEU A 283 -20.33 5.37 -1.35
N THR A 284 -19.86 5.84 -2.49
CA THR A 284 -18.67 5.28 -3.17
C THR A 284 -17.43 5.45 -2.30
N SER A 285 -17.26 6.65 -1.73
CA SER A 285 -16.20 6.94 -0.77
C SER A 285 -16.25 6.00 0.45
N TYR A 286 -17.40 5.84 1.09
CA TYR A 286 -17.53 4.93 2.26
C TYR A 286 -17.19 3.47 1.93
N ARG A 287 -17.67 2.96 0.78
CA ARG A 287 -17.40 1.58 0.35
C ARG A 287 -15.93 1.37 0.00
N GLU A 288 -15.29 2.36 -0.60
CA GLU A 288 -13.87 2.34 -0.91
C GLU A 288 -13.00 2.39 0.36
N TYR A 289 -13.38 3.19 1.37
CA TYR A 289 -12.75 3.16 2.69
C TYR A 289 -12.94 1.83 3.41
N SER A 290 -14.11 1.19 3.31
CA SER A 290 -14.36 -0.12 3.92
C SER A 290 -13.47 -1.21 3.33
N VAL A 291 -13.16 -1.13 2.03
CA VAL A 291 -12.24 -2.07 1.35
C VAL A 291 -10.78 -1.71 1.65
N ARG A 292 -10.42 -0.42 1.66
CA ARG A 292 -9.05 0.06 1.94
C ARG A 292 -8.64 0.04 3.40
N ARG A 293 -9.57 -0.11 4.35
CA ARG A 293 -9.25 -0.34 5.78
C ARG A 293 -8.40 -1.61 5.96
N TYR A 294 -8.50 -2.58 5.03
CA TYR A 294 -7.65 -3.76 4.98
C TYR A 294 -6.22 -3.49 4.47
N GLN A 295 -5.98 -2.38 3.76
CA GLN A 295 -4.70 -2.08 3.08
C GLN A 295 -3.90 -0.98 3.80
N TRP A 296 -4.58 -0.03 4.47
CA TRP A 296 -3.94 1.05 5.24
C TRP A 296 -3.27 0.60 6.55
N SER A 297 -3.68 -0.54 7.12
CA SER A 297 -2.99 -1.16 8.26
C SER A 297 -1.51 -1.47 7.94
N HIS A 298 -1.16 -1.67 6.67
CA HIS A 298 0.19 -2.03 6.23
C HIS A 298 1.05 -0.82 5.85
N ILE A 299 0.49 0.25 5.26
CA ILE A 299 1.26 1.46 4.92
C ILE A 299 1.72 2.19 6.19
N CYS A 300 0.88 2.22 7.24
CA CYS A 300 1.29 2.75 8.54
C CYS A 300 2.26 1.84 9.30
N SER A 301 2.23 0.52 9.06
CA SER A 301 3.25 -0.39 9.59
C SER A 301 4.61 -0.12 8.92
N LEU A 302 4.63 0.08 7.61
CA LEU A 302 5.85 0.28 6.81
C LEU A 302 6.52 1.65 7.01
N PHE A 303 5.74 2.72 7.24
CA PHE A 303 6.31 4.04 7.53
C PHE A 303 6.84 4.20 8.95
N TRP A 304 6.41 3.33 9.88
CA TRP A 304 6.85 3.37 11.27
C TRP A 304 7.99 2.39 11.57
N THR A 305 8.07 1.25 10.88
CA THR A 305 9.22 0.34 10.99
C THR A 305 10.50 0.89 10.38
N THR A 306 10.43 1.73 9.35
CA THR A 306 11.62 2.42 8.79
C THR A 306 12.12 3.56 9.67
N ALA A 307 11.25 4.18 10.48
CA ALA A 307 11.64 5.23 11.43
C ALA A 307 12.21 4.69 12.77
N GLN A 308 12.12 3.38 13.02
CA GLN A 308 12.70 2.72 14.20
C GLN A 308 14.07 2.07 13.96
N TYR A 309 14.56 2.07 12.71
CA TYR A 309 15.92 1.63 12.33
C TYR A 309 16.72 2.79 11.71
N SER A 310 16.73 3.94 12.38
CA SER A 310 17.72 5.01 12.25
C SER A 310 18.00 5.62 13.62
#